data_AF-A0A924WB32-F1
#
_entry.id   AF-A0A924WB32-F1
#
_cell.length_a   1.000
_cell.length_b   1.000
_cell.length_c   1.000
_cell.angle_alpha   90.00
_cell.angle_beta   90.00
_cell.angle_gamma   90.00
#
_symmetry.space_group_name_H-M   'P 1'
#
loop_
_entity.id
_entity.type
_entity.pdbx_description
1 polymer ?
#
loop_
_entity_poly.entity_id
_entity_poly.type
_entity_poly.pdbx_seq_one_letter_code
_entity_poly.pdbx_strand_id
1 'polypeptide(L)'
;MISPSDMTCRELIDFIMEYTEGALAAPQREEFERHLSACPSCMNYLSSYAQTIQLGKAAFAPADQPTQGPVPESLRKAIKAARAQGM
;
A
#
# COMPACT_ATOMS: atom_id res chain seq x y z
N MET A 1 -17.57 27.16 -3.95
CA MET A 1 -18.52 26.05 -4.15
C MET A 1 -17.68 24.80 -4.37
N ILE A 2 -17.63 23.90 -3.38
CA ILE A 2 -16.92 22.61 -3.50
C ILE A 2 -18.01 21.59 -3.87
N SER A 3 -17.91 20.99 -5.06
CA SER A 3 -18.85 19.97 -5.52
C SER A 3 -18.60 18.64 -4.77
N PRO A 4 -19.65 17.90 -4.37
CA PRO A 4 -19.54 16.63 -3.64
C PRO A 4 -19.17 15.42 -4.54
N SER A 5 -18.23 15.61 -5.47
CA SER A 5 -17.68 14.54 -6.33
C SER A 5 -16.18 14.69 -6.59
N ASP A 6 -15.50 15.52 -5.80
CA ASP A 6 -14.03 15.63 -5.81
C ASP A 6 -13.50 15.12 -4.48
N MET A 7 -12.66 14.10 -4.53
CA MET A 7 -11.98 13.54 -3.37
C MET A 7 -11.26 14.67 -2.61
N THR A 8 -11.46 14.72 -1.31
CA THR A 8 -10.77 15.66 -0.42
C THR A 8 -9.36 15.14 -0.10
N CYS A 9 -8.47 16.03 0.36
CA CYS A 9 -7.14 15.60 0.82
C CYS A 9 -7.23 14.60 1.98
N ARG A 10 -8.28 14.68 2.82
CA ARG A 10 -8.51 13.72 3.91
C ARG A 10 -8.85 12.34 3.36
N GLU A 11 -9.81 12.26 2.45
CA GLU A 11 -10.19 10.98 1.83
C GLU A 11 -9.02 10.37 1.05
N LEU A 12 -8.20 11.17 0.39
CA LEU A 12 -6.97 10.69 -0.25
C LEU A 12 -6.02 10.04 0.76
N ILE A 13 -5.82 10.67 1.91
CA ILE A 13 -4.96 10.13 2.98
C ILE A 13 -5.58 8.85 3.55
N ASP A 14 -6.90 8.81 3.72
CA ASP A 14 -7.61 7.64 4.25
C ASP A 14 -7.47 6.41 3.32
N PHE A 15 -7.38 6.63 2.00
CA PHE A 15 -7.23 5.58 0.99
C PHE A 15 -5.80 5.37 0.47
N ILE A 16 -4.81 6.01 1.09
CA ILE A 16 -3.43 5.99 0.58
C ILE A 16 -2.83 4.58 0.60
N MET A 17 -3.19 3.77 1.59
CA MET A 17 -2.71 2.39 1.72
C MET A 17 -3.25 1.54 0.57
N GLU A 18 -4.56 1.55 0.35
CA GLU A 18 -5.24 0.83 -0.71
C GLU A 18 -4.74 1.25 -2.09
N TYR A 19 -4.47 2.55 -2.29
CA TYR A 19 -3.86 3.03 -3.53
C TYR A 19 -2.47 2.43 -3.74
N THR A 20 -1.60 2.46 -2.73
CA THR A 20 -0.24 1.92 -2.82
C THR A 20 -0.18 0.40 -2.95
N GLU A 21 -1.19 -0.31 -2.45
CA GLU A 21 -1.32 -1.76 -2.55
C GLU A 21 -2.05 -2.22 -3.81
N GLY A 22 -2.63 -1.28 -4.57
CA GLY A 22 -3.40 -1.60 -5.78
C GLY A 22 -4.79 -2.19 -5.49
N ALA A 23 -5.35 -1.94 -4.30
CA ALA A 23 -6.62 -2.48 -3.86
C ALA A 23 -7.83 -1.58 -4.18
N LEU A 24 -7.61 -0.34 -4.65
CA LEU A 24 -8.71 0.54 -5.06
C LEU A 24 -9.40 0.05 -6.34
N ALA A 25 -10.73 0.13 -6.34
CA ALA A 25 -11.52 -0.09 -7.55
C ALA A 25 -11.20 0.98 -8.60
N ALA A 26 -11.33 0.64 -9.88
CA ALA A 26 -11.02 1.53 -11.01
C ALA A 26 -11.60 2.97 -10.87
N PRO A 27 -12.90 3.18 -10.59
CA PRO A 27 -13.44 4.54 -10.47
C PRO A 27 -12.85 5.32 -9.29
N GLN A 28 -12.50 4.65 -8.18
CA GLN A 28 -11.86 5.29 -7.02
C GLN A 28 -10.40 5.63 -7.29
N ARG A 29 -9.70 4.79 -8.06
CA ARG A 29 -8.32 5.07 -8.49
C ARG A 29 -8.26 6.28 -9.42
N GLU A 30 -9.17 6.39 -10.39
CA GLU A 30 -9.25 7.54 -11.29
C GLU A 30 -9.48 8.85 -10.53
N GLU A 31 -10.35 8.81 -9.52
CA GLU A 31 -10.58 9.93 -8.60
C GLU A 31 -9.31 10.33 -7.83
N PHE A 32 -8.63 9.34 -7.26
CA PHE A 32 -7.40 9.52 -6.51
C PHE A 32 -6.31 10.15 -7.39
N GLU A 33 -6.11 9.63 -8.59
CA GLU A 33 -5.12 10.14 -9.56
C GLU A 33 -5.48 11.57 -10.03
N ARG A 34 -6.77 11.87 -10.22
CA ARG A 34 -7.21 13.24 -10.52
C ARG A 34 -6.84 14.20 -9.40
N HIS A 35 -7.12 13.84 -8.14
CA HIS A 35 -6.75 14.68 -7.01
C HIS A 35 -5.22 14.90 -6.94
N LEU A 36 -4.43 13.83 -7.09
CA LEU A 36 -2.96 13.93 -7.11
C LEU A 36 -2.44 14.89 -8.18
N SER A 37 -3.07 14.91 -9.36
CA SER A 37 -2.71 15.83 -10.44
C SER A 37 -2.99 17.31 -10.11
N ALA A 38 -4.00 17.57 -9.29
CA ALA A 38 -4.46 18.92 -8.95
C ALA A 38 -3.89 19.45 -7.62
N CYS A 39 -3.34 18.58 -6.76
CA CYS A 39 -2.96 18.92 -5.39
C CYS A 39 -1.49 18.55 -5.08
N PRO A 40 -0.54 19.50 -5.24
CA PRO A 40 0.88 19.25 -5.01
C PRO A 40 1.23 18.77 -3.59
N SER A 41 0.47 19.19 -2.58
CA SER A 41 0.68 18.74 -1.19
C SER A 41 0.39 17.25 -1.01
N CYS A 42 -0.67 16.74 -1.64
CA CYS A 42 -0.99 15.32 -1.62
C CYS A 42 0.02 14.49 -2.43
N MET A 43 0.53 15.03 -3.54
CA MET A 43 1.63 14.39 -4.29
C MET A 43 2.91 14.27 -3.43
N ASN A 44 3.28 15.34 -2.72
CA ASN A 44 4.42 15.33 -1.81
C ASN A 44 4.19 14.35 -0.65
N TYR A 45 2.98 14.32 -0.10
CA TYR A 45 2.62 13.38 0.96
C TYR A 45 2.73 11.92 0.49
N LEU A 46 2.24 11.60 -0.71
CA LEU A 46 2.38 10.27 -1.31
C LEU A 46 3.86 9.88 -1.49
N SER A 47 4.70 10.81 -1.93
CA SER A 47 6.14 10.58 -2.04
C SER A 47 6.79 10.28 -0.68
N SER A 48 6.44 11.06 0.36
CA SER A 48 6.91 10.81 1.73
C SER A 48 6.41 9.48 2.27
N TYR A 49 5.14 9.14 2.05
CA TYR A 49 4.54 7.89 2.49
C TYR A 49 5.22 6.68 1.83
N ALA A 50 5.49 6.75 0.52
CA ALA A 50 6.25 5.72 -0.20
C ALA A 50 7.67 5.56 0.38
N GLN A 51 8.35 6.66 0.72
CA GLN A 51 9.65 6.60 1.39
C GLN A 51 9.56 5.97 2.78
N THR A 52 8.52 6.27 3.56
CA THR A 52 8.28 5.63 4.86
C THR A 52 8.12 4.11 4.72
N ILE A 53 7.36 3.64 3.72
CA ILE A 53 7.24 2.20 3.44
C ILE A 53 8.61 1.59 3.09
N GLN A 54 9.40 2.25 2.24
CA GLN A 54 10.71 1.75 1.86
C GLN A 54 11.67 1.69 3.05
N LEU A 55 11.72 2.75 3.86
CA LEU A 55 12.54 2.79 5.07
C LEU A 55 12.12 1.74 6.09
N GLY A 56 10.81 1.55 6.30
CA GLY A 56 10.29 0.48 7.15
C GLY A 56 10.73 -0.91 6.65
N LYS A 57 10.56 -1.18 5.35
CA LYS A 57 11.03 -2.42 4.74
C LYS A 57 12.54 -2.60 4.89
N ALA A 58 13.34 -1.55 4.70
CA ALA A 58 14.79 -1.61 4.85
C ALA A 58 15.23 -1.84 6.30
N ALA A 59 14.55 -1.23 7.28
CA ALA A 59 14.87 -1.41 8.70
C ALA A 59 14.65 -2.85 9.19
N PHE A 60 13.72 -3.58 8.58
CA PHE A 60 13.45 -4.99 8.84
C PHE A 60 13.98 -5.92 7.74
N ALA A 61 14.61 -5.37 6.70
CA ALA A 61 15.31 -6.18 5.74
C ALA A 61 16.47 -6.83 6.50
N PRO A 62 16.70 -8.14 6.31
CA PRO A 62 17.94 -8.71 6.77
C PRO A 62 19.05 -7.83 6.17
N ALA A 63 19.90 -7.26 7.02
CA ALA A 63 21.26 -6.92 6.61
C ALA A 63 21.89 -8.21 6.02
N ASP A 64 23.13 -8.22 5.58
CA ASP A 64 23.83 -9.49 5.24
C ASP A 64 23.84 -10.57 6.37
N GLN A 65 23.14 -10.34 7.49
CA GLN A 65 22.68 -11.34 8.44
C GLN A 65 21.49 -12.16 7.90
N PRO A 66 21.65 -13.49 7.78
CA PRO A 66 20.54 -14.39 7.53
C PRO A 66 19.42 -14.16 8.54
N THR A 67 18.18 -14.02 8.06
CA THR A 67 16.99 -14.23 8.90
C THR A 67 17.18 -15.54 9.69
N GLN A 68 16.72 -15.59 10.94
CA GLN A 68 16.83 -16.76 11.82
C GLN A 68 16.29 -18.03 11.12
N GLY A 69 17.18 -18.75 10.42
CA GLY A 69 16.88 -19.95 9.65
C GLY A 69 15.97 -19.76 8.41
N PRO A 70 15.88 -20.79 7.56
CA PRO A 70 14.89 -20.84 6.49
C PRO A 70 13.47 -20.90 7.08
N VAL A 71 12.50 -20.30 6.37
CA VAL A 71 11.07 -20.40 6.71
C VAL A 71 10.70 -21.87 6.90
N PRO A 72 10.15 -22.28 8.08
CA PRO A 72 9.83 -23.67 8.36
C PRO A 72 8.91 -24.29 7.32
N GLU A 73 9.21 -25.54 6.91
CA GLU A 73 8.43 -26.22 5.87
C GLU A 73 6.96 -26.42 6.25
N SER A 74 6.71 -26.66 7.53
CA SER A 74 5.35 -26.76 8.08
C SER A 74 4.53 -25.51 7.78
N LEU A 75 5.14 -24.31 7.94
CA LEU A 75 4.48 -23.04 7.66
C LEU A 75 4.24 -22.85 6.16
N ARG A 76 5.22 -23.17 5.31
CA ARG A 76 5.05 -23.09 3.84
C ARG A 76 3.91 -24.00 3.37
N LYS A 77 3.84 -25.24 3.88
CA LYS A 77 2.78 -26.20 3.55
C LYS A 77 1.42 -25.72 4.04
N ALA A 78 1.33 -25.20 5.26
CA ALA A 78 0.09 -24.67 5.82
C ALA A 78 -0.47 -23.52 4.98
N ILE A 79 0.37 -22.56 4.58
CA ILE A 79 -0.07 -21.42 3.72
C ILE A 79 -0.58 -21.91 2.37
N LYS A 80 0.12 -22.87 1.74
CA LYS A 80 -0.32 -23.47 0.46
C LYS A 80 -1.66 -24.19 0.60
N ALA A 81 -1.84 -24.96 1.66
CA ALA A 81 -3.09 -25.69 1.91
C ALA A 81 -4.26 -24.73 2.18
N ALA A 82 -4.05 -23.66 2.97
CA ALA A 82 -5.07 -22.66 3.25
C ALA A 82 -5.53 -21.93 1.98
N ARG A 83 -4.60 -21.59 1.09
CA ARG A 83 -4.91 -20.99 -0.22
C ARG A 83 -5.68 -21.92 -1.15
N ALA A 84 -5.44 -23.23 -1.07
CA ALA A 84 -6.15 -24.23 -1.88
C ALA A 84 -7.58 -24.53 -1.38
N GLN A 85 -7.87 -24.23 -0.10
CA GLN A 85 -9.17 -24.45 0.53
C GLN A 85 -10.09 -23.21 0.51
N GLY A 86 -9.53 -22.03 0.18
CA GLY A 86 -10.25 -20.75 0.15
C GLY A 86 -10.70 -20.31 -1.25
N MET A 87 -10.90 -21.26 -2.18
CA MET A 87 -11.53 -21.01 -3.48
C MET A 87 -12.81 -21.84 -3.61
#